data_AF-A0AAD9PXA2-F1
#
_entry.id   AF-A0AAD9PXA2-F1
#
_cell.length_a   1.000
_cell.length_b   1.000
_cell.length_c   1.000
_cell.angle_alpha   90.00
_cell.angle_beta   90.00
_cell.angle_gamma   90.00
#
_symmetry.space_group_name_H-M   'P 1'
#
loop_
_entity.id
_entity.type
_entity.pdbx_description
1 polymer ?
#
loop_
_entity_poly.entity_id
_entity_poly.type
_entity_poly.pdbx_seq_one_letter_code
_entity_poly.pdbx_strand_id
1 'polypeptide(L)'
;MALVQNIQDGKFTLSLSSGEANDQGISKGVCSPSARPFCRIWERSKNLFCSGVFLKASAFAVGLWNPKKGFRSVMMAFVFLLDLFYVLAAVYYTFVCRRFDTPLNSWFCENSSSNSSSLRPSSHEGASQGVKLRRVLSLIGNFATLSSHVTFFWCMWKLRDRSVYCVRMDKAYSAAKRSNWVTLNCFMFTFGILHLVHLFWFNLSLGENFTLVDHVTDSLLIVTQWVSLTSSWLFALLTNAMKDCVSRCHAEIRNAAYYSTDDIIRIHKRLCKQLSSTSEAFKIWFVVHWFGLAIVVVFYVSEIVPLFKYAPDWVIFYESVLDCLIFLYVFVYPSYCASSVTVRCNKMLKDLNMTTDDEWQTGHPLCNRSQLALFLQYARFTNCGFQVGDLIFGSSFAWLSTLIAICGLGIKFL
;
A
#
# COMPACT_ATOMS: atom_id res chain seq x y z
N MET A 1 13.23 70.68 61.38
CA MET A 1 14.15 71.53 60.59
C MET A 1 14.35 70.87 59.24
N ALA A 2 13.87 71.53 58.16
CA ALA A 2 14.25 71.50 56.72
C ALA A 2 14.58 70.15 56.01
N LEU A 3 14.31 69.87 54.71
CA LEU A 3 13.46 70.38 53.61
C LEU A 3 13.69 69.36 52.44
N VAL A 4 12.63 68.89 51.75
CA VAL A 4 12.49 68.80 50.25
C VAL A 4 13.35 67.84 49.35
N GLN A 5 12.62 67.09 48.48
CA GLN A 5 12.87 66.64 47.07
C GLN A 5 13.91 65.54 46.72
N ASN A 6 13.83 64.72 45.65
CA ASN A 6 12.83 64.30 44.64
C ASN A 6 13.47 63.22 43.71
N ILE A 7 12.63 62.43 43.00
CA ILE A 7 12.74 62.04 41.55
C ILE A 7 13.52 60.79 41.05
N GLN A 8 12.71 59.88 40.43
CA GLN A 8 12.80 59.12 39.14
C GLN A 8 13.90 58.06 38.89
N ASP A 9 13.71 56.97 38.15
CA ASP A 9 12.64 56.47 37.26
C ASP A 9 12.83 54.96 36.97
N GLY A 10 11.79 54.28 36.48
CA GLY A 10 11.94 53.07 35.64
C GLY A 10 10.98 51.91 35.93
N LYS A 11 9.81 51.89 35.25
CA LYS A 11 8.77 50.85 35.35
C LYS A 11 8.53 50.23 33.96
N PHE A 12 8.58 48.90 33.86
CA PHE A 12 8.16 48.11 32.67
C PHE A 12 6.82 47.44 32.95
N THR A 13 5.84 47.60 32.07
CA THR A 13 4.58 46.82 32.05
C THR A 13 4.24 46.42 30.62
N LEU A 14 3.95 45.13 30.44
CA LEU A 14 3.43 44.48 29.24
C LEU A 14 1.90 44.60 29.19
N SER A 15 1.34 45.00 28.05
CA SER A 15 -0.04 44.70 27.65
C SER A 15 -0.18 44.66 26.13
N LEU A 16 -1.17 43.86 25.68
CA LEU A 16 -1.43 43.37 24.33
C LEU A 16 -2.01 44.40 23.33
N SER A 17 -1.82 44.06 22.04
CA SER A 17 -2.77 44.14 20.90
C SER A 17 -3.02 45.49 20.20
N SER A 18 -2.59 45.61 18.94
CA SER A 18 -3.42 45.32 17.73
C SER A 18 -2.67 45.78 16.47
N GLY A 19 -2.91 45.15 15.31
CA GLY A 19 -2.55 45.71 14.00
C GLY A 19 -1.88 44.74 13.04
N GLU A 20 -2.66 44.32 12.03
CA GLU A 20 -2.33 43.74 10.72
C GLU A 20 -0.87 43.68 10.26
N ALA A 21 -0.46 42.53 9.73
CA ALA A 21 0.68 42.44 8.81
C ALA A 21 0.27 41.67 7.54
N ASN A 22 -0.08 42.43 6.52
CA ASN A 22 -0.15 42.02 5.12
C ASN A 22 1.27 41.76 4.59
N ASP A 23 1.36 40.73 3.75
CA ASP A 23 2.35 40.47 2.71
C ASP A 23 3.57 41.40 2.59
N GLN A 24 4.77 40.88 2.94
CA GLN A 24 5.98 40.87 2.11
C GLN A 24 7.19 40.49 2.97
N GLY A 25 7.69 39.27 2.79
CA GLY A 25 8.86 38.82 3.54
C GLY A 25 9.37 37.44 3.17
N ILE A 26 9.33 37.06 1.88
CA ILE A 26 10.14 35.93 1.42
C ILE A 26 11.58 36.40 1.44
N SER A 27 12.30 36.07 2.50
CA SER A 27 13.76 36.07 2.57
C SER A 27 14.30 35.23 1.40
N LYS A 28 14.62 35.89 0.28
CA LYS A 28 15.42 35.32 -0.79
C LYS A 28 16.85 35.25 -0.29
N GLY A 29 17.20 34.14 0.36
CA GLY A 29 18.59 33.81 0.63
C GLY A 29 19.38 33.81 -0.67
N VAL A 30 20.31 34.76 -0.82
CA VAL A 30 21.17 34.89 -1.99
C VAL A 30 22.18 33.72 -1.97
N CYS A 31 21.91 32.63 -2.73
CA CYS A 31 22.91 31.57 -2.94
C CYS A 31 24.14 32.19 -3.63
N SER A 32 25.34 31.95 -3.07
CA SER A 32 26.64 32.27 -3.68
C SER A 32 26.71 31.77 -5.15
N PRO A 33 27.38 32.47 -6.08
CA PRO A 33 27.46 32.08 -7.49
C PRO A 33 27.91 30.63 -7.72
N SER A 34 28.78 30.09 -6.86
CA SER A 34 29.25 28.70 -6.88
C SER A 34 28.23 27.67 -6.35
N ALA A 35 27.27 28.10 -5.54
CA ALA A 35 26.21 27.26 -5.00
C ALA A 35 24.97 27.20 -5.92
N ARG A 36 24.85 28.07 -6.92
CA ARG A 36 23.71 28.09 -7.86
C ARG A 36 23.43 26.75 -8.58
N PRO A 37 24.44 25.98 -9.03
CA PRO A 37 24.21 24.67 -9.64
C PRO A 37 23.61 23.67 -8.64
N PHE A 38 24.16 23.64 -7.41
CA PHE A 38 23.68 22.78 -6.33
C PHE A 38 22.29 23.19 -5.83
N CYS A 39 22.02 24.50 -5.66
CA CYS A 39 20.69 25.01 -5.30
C CYS A 39 19.64 24.58 -6.36
N ARG A 40 19.96 24.65 -7.66
CA ARG A 40 19.07 24.19 -8.74
C ARG A 40 18.88 22.68 -8.78
N ILE A 41 19.94 21.89 -8.61
CA ILE A 41 19.86 20.42 -8.60
C ILE A 41 19.03 19.97 -7.40
N TRP A 42 19.28 20.53 -6.22
CA TRP A 42 18.51 20.25 -5.01
C TRP A 42 17.03 20.59 -5.18
N GLU A 43 16.73 21.77 -5.74
CA GLU A 43 15.35 22.19 -5.99
C GLU A 43 14.64 21.28 -7.02
N ARG A 44 15.34 20.87 -8.09
CA ARG A 44 14.82 19.88 -9.05
C ARG A 44 14.57 18.53 -8.40
N SER A 45 15.51 18.01 -7.60
CA SER A 45 15.36 16.74 -6.87
C SER A 45 14.21 16.80 -5.88
N LYS A 46 14.08 17.90 -5.14
CA LYS A 46 12.95 18.15 -4.23
C LYS A 46 11.62 18.16 -4.98
N ASN A 47 11.57 18.80 -6.15
CA ASN A 47 10.36 18.84 -6.97
C ASN A 47 9.99 17.47 -7.56
N LEU A 48 10.99 16.69 -7.99
CA LEU A 48 10.80 15.31 -8.44
C LEU A 48 10.27 14.42 -7.32
N PHE A 49 10.89 14.47 -6.13
CA PHE A 49 10.46 13.72 -4.95
C PHE A 49 9.07 14.13 -4.44
N CYS A 50 8.63 15.32 -4.79
CA CYS A 50 7.30 15.84 -4.48
C CYS A 50 6.27 15.60 -5.59
N SER A 51 6.62 14.81 -6.61
CA SER A 51 5.79 14.52 -7.78
C SER A 51 5.49 13.03 -7.90
N GLY A 52 4.45 12.69 -8.68
CA GLY A 52 4.09 11.30 -8.99
C GLY A 52 4.91 10.64 -10.11
N VAL A 53 6.00 11.27 -10.57
CA VAL A 53 6.78 10.79 -11.73
C VAL A 53 7.26 9.36 -11.54
N PHE A 54 7.76 9.00 -10.35
CA PHE A 54 8.25 7.65 -10.05
C PHE A 54 7.13 6.60 -10.12
N LEU A 55 6.00 6.85 -9.45
CA LEU A 55 4.84 5.94 -9.52
C LEU A 55 4.38 5.73 -10.96
N LYS A 56 4.27 6.83 -11.72
CA LYS A 56 3.84 6.78 -13.11
C LYS A 56 4.81 6.02 -14.00
N ALA A 57 6.12 6.21 -13.81
CA ALA A 57 7.16 5.48 -14.51
C ALA A 57 7.09 3.98 -14.16
N SER A 58 6.99 3.65 -12.87
CA SER A 58 6.83 2.27 -12.40
C SER A 58 5.61 1.60 -13.04
N ALA A 59 4.44 2.22 -12.90
CA ALA A 59 3.19 1.72 -13.47
C ALA A 59 3.20 1.65 -14.99
N PHE A 60 3.98 2.49 -15.67
CA PHE A 60 4.16 2.39 -17.11
C PHE A 60 5.05 1.20 -17.49
N ALA A 61 6.16 1.00 -16.77
CA ALA A 61 7.10 -0.09 -17.00
C ALA A 61 6.43 -1.46 -16.83
N VAL A 62 5.58 -1.62 -15.81
CA VAL A 62 4.82 -2.85 -15.59
C VAL A 62 3.48 -2.88 -16.35
N GLY A 63 3.18 -1.88 -17.19
CA GLY A 63 1.98 -1.86 -18.04
C GLY A 63 0.63 -1.61 -17.34
N LEU A 64 0.63 -1.28 -16.04
CA LEU A 64 -0.58 -0.99 -15.25
C LEU A 64 -1.14 0.42 -15.47
N TRP A 65 -0.36 1.35 -16.01
CA TRP A 65 -0.81 2.73 -16.24
C TRP A 65 -1.72 2.86 -17.46
N ASN A 66 -3.04 3.03 -17.31
CA ASN A 66 -3.96 3.19 -18.45
C ASN A 66 -3.74 2.06 -19.50
N PRO A 67 -4.07 0.81 -19.15
CA PRO A 67 -3.58 -0.39 -19.84
C PRO A 67 -4.09 -0.58 -21.28
N LYS A 68 -5.14 0.15 -21.69
CA LYS A 68 -5.74 0.10 -23.04
C LYS A 68 -4.84 0.56 -24.19
N LYS A 69 -3.59 0.96 -23.93
CA LYS A 69 -2.66 1.47 -24.94
C LYS A 69 -1.60 0.42 -25.28
N GLY A 70 -1.42 0.13 -26.57
CA GLY A 70 -0.65 -0.99 -27.14
C GLY A 70 0.58 -1.44 -26.33
N PHE A 71 1.62 -0.60 -26.24
CA PHE A 71 2.89 -0.95 -25.54
C PHE A 71 2.70 -1.44 -24.10
N ARG A 72 1.68 -0.95 -23.40
CA ARG A 72 1.42 -1.30 -21.99
C ARG A 72 0.76 -2.66 -21.84
N SER A 73 -0.06 -3.04 -22.81
CA SER A 73 -0.61 -4.39 -22.89
C SER A 73 0.50 -5.43 -23.15
N VAL A 74 1.55 -5.05 -23.90
CA VAL A 74 2.72 -5.91 -24.15
C VAL A 74 3.52 -6.13 -22.87
N MET A 75 3.80 -5.06 -22.11
CA MET A 75 4.49 -5.19 -20.81
C MET A 75 3.71 -6.09 -19.84
N MET A 76 2.38 -5.97 -19.81
CA MET A 76 1.55 -6.86 -18.99
C MET A 76 1.55 -8.30 -19.49
N ALA A 77 1.63 -8.53 -20.80
CA ALA A 77 1.78 -9.89 -21.33
C ALA A 77 3.12 -10.50 -20.88
N PHE A 78 4.20 -9.71 -20.84
CA PHE A 78 5.48 -10.16 -20.30
C PHE A 78 5.37 -10.54 -18.81
N VAL A 79 4.77 -9.67 -17.98
CA VAL A 79 4.53 -9.97 -16.56
C VAL A 79 3.68 -11.23 -16.39
N PHE A 80 2.62 -11.39 -17.18
CA PHE A 80 1.76 -12.57 -17.14
C PHE A 80 2.52 -13.85 -17.50
N LEU A 81 3.33 -13.82 -18.56
CA LEU A 81 4.14 -14.96 -18.97
C LEU A 81 5.18 -15.32 -17.91
N LEU A 82 5.75 -14.32 -17.25
CA LEU A 82 6.69 -14.51 -16.16
C LEU A 82 6.01 -15.17 -14.94
N ASP A 83 4.87 -14.65 -14.50
CA ASP A 83 4.11 -15.25 -13.40
C ASP A 83 3.64 -16.67 -13.74
N LEU A 84 3.22 -16.89 -15.00
CA LEU A 84 2.84 -18.22 -15.49
C LEU A 84 4.04 -19.17 -15.47
N PHE A 85 5.23 -18.69 -15.85
CA PHE A 85 6.46 -19.47 -15.76
C PHE A 85 6.72 -19.94 -14.32
N TYR A 86 6.60 -19.06 -13.32
CA TYR A 86 6.74 -19.46 -11.92
C TYR A 86 5.69 -20.46 -11.45
N VAL A 87 4.43 -20.28 -11.86
CA VAL A 87 3.36 -21.25 -11.55
C VAL A 87 3.67 -22.61 -12.18
N LEU A 88 4.06 -22.64 -13.45
CA LEU A 88 4.41 -23.88 -14.15
C LEU A 88 5.63 -24.57 -13.52
N ALA A 89 6.66 -23.80 -13.14
CA ALA A 89 7.81 -24.31 -12.40
C ALA A 89 7.36 -24.94 -11.07
N ALA A 90 6.54 -24.23 -10.28
CA ALA A 90 6.02 -24.76 -9.02
C ALA A 90 5.16 -26.02 -9.20
N VAL A 91 4.35 -26.11 -10.26
CA VAL A 91 3.60 -27.32 -10.64
C VAL A 91 4.56 -28.47 -10.96
N TYR A 92 5.59 -28.21 -11.77
CA TYR A 92 6.60 -29.21 -12.13
C TYR A 92 7.31 -29.77 -10.89
N TYR A 93 7.79 -28.89 -10.00
CA TYR A 93 8.45 -29.29 -8.75
C TYR A 93 7.52 -30.04 -7.78
N THR A 94 6.24 -29.67 -7.74
CA THR A 94 5.27 -30.27 -6.82
C THR A 94 4.78 -31.65 -7.29
N PHE A 95 4.53 -31.80 -8.60
CA PHE A 95 3.87 -32.99 -9.15
C PHE A 95 4.77 -33.90 -9.98
N VAL A 96 5.75 -33.36 -10.72
CA VAL A 96 6.60 -34.12 -11.66
C VAL A 96 7.84 -34.66 -10.96
N CYS A 97 8.58 -33.82 -10.23
CA CYS A 97 9.70 -34.26 -9.37
C CYS A 97 9.28 -35.26 -8.27
N ARG A 98 7.96 -35.49 -8.09
CA ARG A 98 7.39 -36.46 -7.14
C ARG A 98 7.16 -37.85 -7.75
N ARG A 99 7.03 -37.97 -9.07
CA ARG A 99 6.34 -39.11 -9.69
C ARG A 99 7.17 -39.91 -10.70
N PHE A 100 8.28 -39.37 -11.18
CA PHE A 100 9.11 -40.03 -12.18
C PHE A 100 10.58 -39.96 -11.79
N ASP A 101 11.34 -41.03 -12.00
CA ASP A 101 12.80 -41.03 -12.09
C ASP A 101 13.16 -40.96 -13.57
N THR A 102 13.04 -39.77 -14.17
CA THR A 102 13.46 -39.53 -15.56
C THR A 102 14.82 -38.84 -15.59
N PRO A 103 15.67 -39.05 -16.60
CA PRO A 103 17.02 -38.48 -16.68
C PRO A 103 17.07 -36.94 -16.74
N LEU A 104 15.95 -36.27 -17.04
CA LEU A 104 15.81 -34.80 -16.89
C LEU A 104 15.70 -34.35 -15.41
N ASN A 105 15.42 -35.26 -14.48
CA ASN A 105 15.17 -34.94 -13.08
C ASN A 105 16.45 -34.67 -12.29
N SER A 106 17.61 -35.19 -12.71
CA SER A 106 18.87 -34.90 -12.02
C SER A 106 19.34 -33.45 -12.16
N TRP A 107 18.77 -32.69 -13.11
CA TRP A 107 19.15 -31.31 -13.39
C TRP A 107 18.24 -30.27 -12.70
N PHE A 108 17.02 -30.67 -12.33
CA PHE A 108 16.05 -29.79 -11.67
C PHE A 108 15.65 -30.28 -10.29
N CYS A 109 15.48 -31.58 -10.09
CA CYS A 109 15.15 -32.15 -8.79
C CYS A 109 16.46 -32.50 -8.08
N GLU A 110 16.78 -31.78 -7.01
CA GLU A 110 17.96 -32.04 -6.18
C GLU A 110 18.02 -33.53 -5.80
N ASN A 111 19.13 -34.19 -6.14
CA ASN A 111 19.31 -35.62 -5.94
C ASN A 111 19.08 -35.96 -4.45
N SER A 112 18.02 -36.69 -4.17
CA SER A 112 17.75 -37.31 -2.87
C SER A 112 18.72 -38.48 -2.54
N SER A 113 19.88 -38.52 -3.20
CA SER A 113 20.93 -39.53 -3.03
C SER A 113 22.23 -38.94 -2.47
N SER A 114 22.18 -37.86 -1.68
CA SER A 114 23.30 -37.52 -0.82
C SER A 114 23.40 -38.58 0.28
N ASN A 115 24.43 -39.42 0.18
CA ASN A 115 24.79 -40.42 1.17
C ASN A 115 24.88 -39.79 2.57
N SER A 116 23.80 -39.83 3.35
CA SER A 116 23.77 -39.37 4.73
C SER A 116 24.23 -40.49 5.67
N SER A 117 25.50 -40.88 5.59
CA SER A 117 26.16 -41.61 6.67
C SER A 117 26.75 -40.62 7.68
N SER A 118 25.92 -39.79 8.31
CA SER A 118 26.07 -39.35 9.70
C SER A 118 24.95 -38.39 10.06
N LEU A 119 24.53 -38.43 11.33
CA LEU A 119 23.51 -37.61 11.99
C LEU A 119 22.05 -38.04 11.76
N ARG A 120 21.65 -38.92 12.68
CA ARG A 120 20.29 -39.38 12.99
C ARG A 120 19.30 -38.18 13.06
N PRO A 121 18.32 -38.05 12.15
CA PRO A 121 17.23 -37.09 12.31
C PRO A 121 16.12 -37.70 13.16
N SER A 122 15.55 -36.91 14.05
CA SER A 122 14.25 -37.17 14.67
C SER A 122 13.17 -37.34 13.60
N SER A 123 12.56 -38.52 13.55
CA SER A 123 11.39 -38.93 12.73
C SER A 123 11.37 -38.50 11.26
N HIS A 124 11.69 -39.45 10.38
CA HIS A 124 11.67 -39.35 8.91
C HIS A 124 10.32 -38.89 8.30
N GLU A 125 9.20 -39.09 9.02
CA GLU A 125 7.86 -38.66 8.59
C GLU A 125 7.65 -37.14 8.67
N GLY A 126 8.16 -36.47 9.72
CA GLY A 126 8.01 -35.02 9.91
C GLY A 126 8.75 -34.21 8.84
N ALA A 127 9.97 -34.63 8.48
CA ALA A 127 10.75 -34.00 7.43
C ALA A 127 10.11 -34.16 6.03
N SER A 128 9.53 -35.34 5.74
CA SER A 128 8.81 -35.60 4.49
C SER A 128 7.53 -34.76 4.37
N GLN A 129 6.82 -34.55 5.48
CA GLN A 129 5.60 -33.76 5.53
C GLN A 129 5.89 -32.26 5.37
N GLY A 130 6.96 -31.74 5.98
CA GLY A 130 7.41 -30.36 5.82
C GLY A 130 7.77 -30.01 4.36
N VAL A 131 8.54 -30.88 3.68
CA VAL A 131 8.91 -30.66 2.26
C VAL A 131 7.69 -30.65 1.34
N LYS A 132 6.71 -31.54 1.58
CA LYS A 132 5.45 -31.57 0.81
C LYS A 132 4.63 -30.31 1.01
N LEU A 133 4.51 -29.84 2.26
CA LEU A 133 3.76 -28.65 2.59
C LEU A 133 4.40 -27.39 1.99
N ARG A 134 5.74 -27.27 2.05
CA ARG A 134 6.50 -26.17 1.43
C ARG A 134 6.24 -26.05 -0.07
N ARG A 135 6.25 -27.18 -0.81
CA ARG A 135 5.98 -27.17 -2.26
C ARG A 135 4.54 -26.77 -2.59
N VAL A 136 3.57 -27.28 -1.84
CA VAL A 136 2.15 -26.91 -2.00
C VAL A 136 1.93 -25.43 -1.70
N LEU A 137 2.54 -24.89 -0.65
CA LEU A 137 2.44 -23.48 -0.29
C LEU A 137 3.13 -22.56 -1.31
N SER A 138 4.30 -22.96 -1.83
CA SER A 138 4.95 -22.25 -2.95
C SER A 138 4.06 -22.22 -4.21
N LEU A 139 3.41 -23.33 -4.56
CA LEU A 139 2.45 -23.37 -5.65
C LEU A 139 1.27 -22.42 -5.42
N ILE A 140 0.67 -22.46 -4.22
CA ILE A 140 -0.44 -21.57 -3.86
C ILE A 140 0.01 -20.11 -3.93
N GLY A 141 1.23 -19.80 -3.47
CA GLY A 141 1.76 -18.44 -3.49
C GLY A 141 1.98 -17.89 -4.88
N ASN A 142 2.59 -18.68 -5.77
CA ASN A 142 2.75 -18.30 -7.17
C ASN A 142 1.39 -18.09 -7.86
N PHE A 143 0.41 -18.96 -7.58
CA PHE A 143 -0.94 -18.81 -8.11
C PHE A 143 -1.66 -17.57 -7.55
N ALA A 144 -1.47 -17.27 -6.26
CA ALA A 144 -2.00 -16.07 -5.61
C ALA A 144 -1.44 -14.79 -6.24
N THR A 145 -0.12 -14.75 -6.49
CA THR A 145 0.55 -13.62 -7.13
C THR A 145 0.06 -13.41 -8.56
N LEU A 146 0.03 -14.48 -9.38
CA LEU A 146 -0.52 -14.43 -10.73
C LEU A 146 -1.97 -13.92 -10.74
N SER A 147 -2.82 -14.51 -9.89
CA SER A 147 -4.24 -14.16 -9.80
C SER A 147 -4.43 -12.71 -9.36
N SER A 148 -3.62 -12.23 -8.42
CA SER A 148 -3.59 -10.84 -7.98
C SER A 148 -3.22 -9.89 -9.12
N HIS A 149 -2.17 -10.18 -9.89
CA HIS A 149 -1.76 -9.32 -11.02
C HIS A 149 -2.80 -9.27 -12.12
N VAL A 150 -3.35 -10.42 -12.52
CA VAL A 150 -4.39 -10.52 -13.54
C VAL A 150 -5.65 -9.75 -13.12
N THR A 151 -6.11 -9.95 -11.88
CA THR A 151 -7.30 -9.27 -11.38
C THR A 151 -7.08 -7.77 -11.20
N PHE A 152 -5.90 -7.32 -10.75
CA PHE A 152 -5.59 -5.89 -10.66
C PHE A 152 -5.60 -5.22 -12.04
N PHE A 153 -4.94 -5.84 -13.02
CA PHE A 153 -4.94 -5.38 -14.40
C PHE A 153 -6.38 -5.27 -14.94
N TRP A 154 -7.20 -6.29 -14.72
CA TRP A 154 -8.61 -6.27 -15.12
C TRP A 154 -9.39 -5.13 -14.47
N CYS A 155 -9.19 -4.90 -13.16
CA CYS A 155 -9.78 -3.78 -12.43
C CYS A 155 -9.37 -2.44 -13.04
N MET A 156 -8.08 -2.23 -13.31
CA MET A 156 -7.55 -1.01 -13.93
C MET A 156 -8.07 -0.81 -15.37
N TRP A 157 -8.19 -1.90 -16.14
CA TRP A 157 -8.74 -1.88 -17.49
C TRP A 157 -10.21 -1.44 -17.51
N LYS A 158 -11.00 -1.99 -16.59
CA LYS A 158 -12.45 -1.72 -16.48
C LYS A 158 -12.76 -0.43 -15.73
N LEU A 159 -11.84 0.13 -14.95
CA LEU A 159 -12.05 1.36 -14.16
C LEU A 159 -12.57 2.53 -15.01
N ARG A 160 -12.14 2.63 -16.27
CA ARG A 160 -12.57 3.70 -17.20
C ARG A 160 -14.03 3.53 -17.68
N ASP A 161 -14.51 2.30 -17.77
CA ASP A 161 -15.80 1.99 -18.40
C ASP A 161 -16.92 1.71 -17.39
N ARG A 162 -16.58 1.43 -16.12
CA ARG A 162 -17.58 0.95 -15.12
C ARG A 162 -18.60 2.00 -14.69
N SER A 163 -18.19 3.26 -14.48
CA SER A 163 -19.09 4.27 -13.91
C SER A 163 -18.50 5.68 -14.03
N VAL A 164 -19.36 6.65 -14.37
CA VAL A 164 -19.02 8.09 -14.36
C VAL A 164 -18.63 8.57 -12.96
N TYR A 165 -19.08 7.87 -11.92
CA TYR A 165 -18.82 8.19 -10.52
C TYR A 165 -17.51 7.60 -9.98
N CYS A 166 -16.85 6.69 -10.70
CA CYS A 166 -15.57 6.15 -10.26
C CYS A 166 -14.49 7.23 -10.20
N VAL A 167 -13.65 7.17 -9.17
CA VAL A 167 -12.43 7.96 -9.12
C VAL A 167 -11.49 7.50 -10.23
N ARG A 168 -11.27 8.37 -11.22
CA ARG A 168 -10.39 8.10 -12.36
C ARG A 168 -8.92 8.25 -11.98
N MET A 169 -8.08 7.38 -12.53
CA MET A 169 -6.64 7.35 -12.27
C MET A 169 -5.95 8.68 -12.60
N ASP A 170 -6.20 9.24 -13.78
CA ASP A 170 -5.58 10.51 -14.20
C ASP A 170 -6.01 11.67 -13.28
N LYS A 171 -7.27 11.65 -12.80
CA LYS A 171 -7.78 12.66 -11.85
C LYS A 171 -7.20 12.49 -10.46
N ALA A 172 -7.04 11.25 -9.99
CA ALA A 172 -6.39 10.96 -8.72
C ALA A 172 -4.93 11.42 -8.73
N TYR A 173 -4.22 11.16 -9.84
CA TYR A 173 -2.85 11.62 -10.04
C TYR A 173 -2.75 13.15 -10.04
N SER A 174 -3.58 13.86 -10.81
CA SER A 174 -3.50 15.33 -10.86
C SER A 174 -3.91 16.01 -9.54
N ALA A 175 -4.78 15.37 -8.74
CA ALA A 175 -5.30 15.94 -7.51
C ALA A 175 -4.47 15.61 -6.26
N ALA A 176 -3.50 14.70 -6.37
CA ALA A 176 -2.74 14.23 -5.21
C ALA A 176 -1.85 15.33 -4.62
N LYS A 177 -1.94 15.48 -3.30
CA LYS A 177 -1.19 16.46 -2.52
C LYS A 177 0.30 16.12 -2.49
N ARG A 178 1.13 17.15 -2.36
CA ARG A 178 2.59 17.05 -2.21
C ARG A 178 3.02 16.05 -1.12
N SER A 179 2.34 16.08 0.04
CA SER A 179 2.60 15.17 1.15
C SER A 179 2.39 13.70 0.77
N ASN A 180 1.36 13.41 -0.04
CA ASN A 180 1.08 12.04 -0.49
C ASN A 180 2.20 11.53 -1.40
N TRP A 181 2.74 12.39 -2.27
CA TRP A 181 3.88 12.04 -3.12
C TRP A 181 5.15 11.79 -2.34
N VAL A 182 5.45 12.63 -1.36
CA VAL A 182 6.59 12.44 -0.46
C VAL A 182 6.52 11.08 0.23
N THR A 183 5.38 10.77 0.87
CA THR A 183 5.20 9.49 1.56
C THR A 183 5.33 8.30 0.60
N LEU A 184 4.71 8.38 -0.58
CA LEU A 184 4.76 7.27 -1.54
C LEU A 184 6.17 7.07 -2.10
N ASN A 185 6.84 8.15 -2.48
CA ASN A 185 8.20 8.08 -3.00
C ASN A 185 9.16 7.54 -1.95
N CYS A 186 9.03 7.90 -0.66
CA CYS A 186 9.79 7.26 0.42
C CYS A 186 9.68 5.72 0.35
N PHE A 187 8.46 5.17 0.31
CA PHE A 187 8.27 3.72 0.20
C PHE A 187 8.87 3.14 -1.09
N MET A 188 8.65 3.80 -2.23
CA MET A 188 9.19 3.34 -3.51
C MET A 188 10.73 3.29 -3.51
N PHE A 189 11.39 4.30 -2.95
CA PHE A 189 12.85 4.31 -2.83
C PHE A 189 13.35 3.28 -1.83
N THR A 190 12.69 3.11 -0.68
CA THR A 190 13.06 2.08 0.29
C THR A 190 13.00 0.69 -0.35
N PHE A 191 11.86 0.33 -0.95
CA PHE A 191 11.76 -0.97 -1.63
C PHE A 191 12.68 -1.08 -2.84
N GLY A 192 12.85 0.00 -3.62
CA GLY A 192 13.77 0.00 -4.75
C GLY A 192 15.22 -0.26 -4.33
N ILE A 193 15.67 0.38 -3.25
CA ILE A 193 17.01 0.14 -2.67
C ILE A 193 17.10 -1.30 -2.16
N LEU A 194 16.08 -1.81 -1.47
CA LEU A 194 16.08 -3.20 -0.99
C LEU A 194 16.19 -4.21 -2.15
N HIS A 195 15.46 -4.02 -3.26
CA HIS A 195 15.57 -4.88 -4.44
C HIS A 195 16.93 -4.74 -5.13
N LEU A 196 17.50 -3.52 -5.20
CA LEU A 196 18.84 -3.32 -5.75
C LEU A 196 19.90 -4.00 -4.90
N VAL A 197 19.83 -3.85 -3.58
CA VAL A 197 20.73 -4.55 -2.65
C VAL A 197 20.59 -6.06 -2.82
N HIS A 198 19.35 -6.58 -2.92
CA HIS A 198 19.12 -7.99 -3.18
C HIS A 198 19.75 -8.43 -4.51
N LEU A 199 19.50 -7.71 -5.60
CA LEU A 199 20.06 -8.03 -6.91
C LEU A 199 21.59 -8.01 -6.89
N PHE A 200 22.21 -6.97 -6.33
CA PHE A 200 23.67 -6.89 -6.24
C PHE A 200 24.25 -7.94 -5.32
N TRP A 201 23.66 -8.16 -4.13
CA TRP A 201 24.15 -9.14 -3.17
C TRP A 201 24.09 -10.55 -3.74
N PHE A 202 22.95 -10.95 -4.30
CA PHE A 202 22.74 -12.27 -4.88
C PHE A 202 23.65 -12.52 -6.09
N ASN A 203 23.84 -11.53 -6.97
CA ASN A 203 24.74 -11.65 -8.10
C ASN A 203 26.23 -11.56 -7.68
N LEU A 204 26.60 -10.88 -6.60
CA LEU A 204 27.99 -10.83 -6.11
C LEU A 204 28.40 -12.08 -5.35
N SER A 205 27.44 -12.84 -4.81
CA SER A 205 27.65 -14.19 -4.27
C SER A 205 27.94 -15.25 -5.36
N LEU A 206 28.18 -14.82 -6.61
CA LEU A 206 28.68 -15.63 -7.72
C LEU A 206 29.99 -16.33 -7.32
N GLY A 207 29.93 -17.63 -7.05
CA GLY A 207 31.13 -18.47 -6.98
C GLY A 207 31.04 -19.71 -6.10
N GLU A 208 30.20 -19.73 -5.06
CA GLU A 208 30.29 -20.80 -4.05
C GLU A 208 29.16 -21.85 -4.11
N ASN A 209 27.90 -21.50 -4.43
CA ASN A 209 26.78 -22.46 -4.29
C ASN A 209 25.60 -22.37 -5.31
N PHE A 210 25.57 -21.42 -6.26
CA PHE A 210 24.39 -21.16 -7.13
C PHE A 210 24.69 -21.27 -8.63
N THR A 211 23.71 -21.70 -9.42
CA THR A 211 23.81 -21.80 -10.88
C THR A 211 23.38 -20.51 -11.60
N LEU A 212 23.75 -20.35 -12.87
CA LEU A 212 23.26 -19.24 -13.71
C LEU A 212 21.72 -19.20 -13.78
N VAL A 213 21.07 -20.36 -13.76
CA VAL A 213 19.61 -20.47 -13.81
C VAL A 213 18.98 -19.89 -12.54
N ASP A 214 19.58 -20.14 -11.37
CA ASP A 214 19.13 -19.59 -10.10
C ASP A 214 19.23 -18.06 -10.12
N HIS A 215 20.39 -17.52 -10.54
CA HIS A 215 20.60 -16.08 -10.72
C HIS A 215 19.58 -15.39 -11.63
N VAL A 216 19.27 -16.00 -12.77
CA VAL A 216 18.27 -15.45 -13.69
C VAL A 216 16.87 -15.56 -13.08
N THR A 217 16.55 -16.67 -12.43
CA THR A 217 15.23 -16.91 -11.82
C THR A 217 14.95 -15.92 -10.70
N ASP A 218 15.91 -15.65 -9.81
CA ASP A 218 15.70 -14.71 -8.70
C ASP A 218 15.73 -13.25 -9.16
N SER A 219 16.55 -12.94 -10.17
CA SER A 219 16.53 -11.61 -10.80
C SER A 219 15.19 -11.31 -11.47
N LEU A 220 14.53 -12.32 -12.05
CA LEU A 220 13.19 -12.17 -12.61
C LEU A 220 12.11 -12.04 -11.53
N LEU A 221 12.30 -12.64 -10.34
CA LEU A 221 11.31 -12.59 -9.25
C LEU A 221 11.09 -11.16 -8.75
N ILE A 222 12.15 -10.35 -8.78
CA ILE A 222 12.12 -8.91 -8.50
C ILE A 222 11.08 -8.20 -9.36
N VAL A 223 10.89 -8.59 -10.62
CA VAL A 223 9.88 -7.99 -11.51
C VAL A 223 8.48 -8.26 -10.98
N THR A 224 8.19 -9.52 -10.64
CA THR A 224 6.90 -9.95 -10.08
C THR A 224 6.61 -9.24 -8.74
N GLN A 225 7.60 -9.14 -7.85
CA GLN A 225 7.47 -8.40 -6.58
C GLN A 225 7.22 -6.91 -6.80
N TRP A 226 7.92 -6.30 -7.76
CA TRP A 226 7.76 -4.90 -8.13
C TRP A 226 6.37 -4.60 -8.70
N VAL A 227 5.76 -5.53 -9.43
CA VAL A 227 4.37 -5.42 -9.92
C VAL A 227 3.39 -5.42 -8.74
N SER A 228 3.59 -6.30 -7.74
CA SER A 228 2.76 -6.35 -6.53
C SER A 228 2.84 -5.05 -5.71
N LEU A 229 4.05 -4.52 -5.54
CA LEU A 229 4.28 -3.21 -4.91
C LEU A 229 3.60 -2.07 -5.69
N THR A 230 3.78 -2.05 -7.01
CA THR A 230 3.19 -1.03 -7.87
C THR A 230 1.66 -1.07 -7.84
N SER A 231 1.06 -2.26 -7.82
CA SER A 231 -0.38 -2.44 -7.66
C SER A 231 -0.89 -1.83 -6.35
N SER A 232 -0.17 -2.08 -5.25
CA SER A 232 -0.46 -1.52 -3.94
C SER A 232 -0.36 0.01 -3.90
N TRP A 233 0.67 0.58 -4.54
CA TRP A 233 0.86 2.03 -4.63
C TRP A 233 -0.17 2.73 -5.50
N LEU A 234 -0.58 2.10 -6.61
CA LEU A 234 -1.67 2.60 -7.46
C LEU A 234 -3.00 2.60 -6.70
N PHE A 235 -3.28 1.54 -5.94
CA PHE A 235 -4.44 1.47 -5.07
C PHE A 235 -4.41 2.52 -3.96
N ALA A 236 -3.24 2.78 -3.37
CA ALA A 236 -3.06 3.84 -2.38
C ALA A 236 -3.34 5.25 -2.96
N LEU A 237 -2.92 5.51 -4.20
CA LEU A 237 -3.24 6.76 -4.89
C LEU A 237 -4.75 6.94 -5.06
N LEU A 238 -5.46 5.88 -5.46
CA LEU A 238 -6.92 5.93 -5.64
C LEU A 238 -7.67 6.11 -4.32
N THR A 239 -7.28 5.39 -3.27
CA THR A 239 -7.88 5.55 -1.93
C THR A 239 -7.56 6.91 -1.30
N ASN A 240 -6.40 7.49 -1.58
CA ASN A 240 -6.11 8.88 -1.21
C ASN A 240 -7.06 9.87 -1.91
N ALA A 241 -7.31 9.69 -3.21
CA ALA A 241 -8.29 10.50 -3.93
C ALA A 241 -9.73 10.28 -3.42
N MET A 242 -10.10 9.07 -2.97
CA MET A 242 -11.35 8.82 -2.25
C MET A 242 -11.43 9.62 -0.95
N LYS A 243 -10.37 9.67 -0.13
CA LYS A 243 -10.30 10.51 1.09
C LYS A 243 -10.41 12.00 0.79
N ASP A 244 -9.90 12.45 -0.35
CA ASP A 244 -10.09 13.83 -0.81
C ASP A 244 -11.55 14.09 -1.25
N CYS A 245 -12.27 13.08 -1.77
CA CYS A 245 -13.72 13.19 -1.99
C CYS A 245 -14.48 13.37 -0.68
N VAL A 246 -14.13 12.61 0.37
CA VAL A 246 -14.73 12.78 1.71
C VAL A 246 -14.46 14.18 2.25
N SER A 247 -13.22 14.67 2.13
CA SER A 247 -12.86 16.00 2.62
C SER A 247 -13.59 17.12 1.87
N ARG A 248 -13.79 16.96 0.55
CA ARG A 248 -14.60 17.89 -0.25
C ARG A 248 -16.08 17.84 0.13
N CYS A 249 -16.63 16.65 0.32
CA CYS A 249 -18.01 16.48 0.80
C CYS A 249 -18.20 17.15 2.18
N HIS A 250 -17.23 17.01 3.09
CA HIS A 250 -17.28 17.68 4.39
C HIS A 250 -17.34 19.20 4.23
N ALA A 251 -16.46 19.78 3.41
CA ALA A 251 -16.45 21.21 3.14
C ALA A 251 -17.73 21.69 2.44
N GLU A 252 -18.25 20.92 1.48
CA GLU A 252 -19.50 21.22 0.76
C GLU A 252 -20.69 21.21 1.72
N ILE A 253 -20.76 20.25 2.64
CA ILE A 253 -21.77 20.24 3.71
C ILE A 253 -21.59 21.47 4.60
N ARG A 254 -20.39 21.73 5.13
CA ARG A 254 -20.14 22.87 6.06
C ARG A 254 -20.49 24.24 5.47
N ASN A 255 -20.38 24.38 4.15
CA ASN A 255 -20.64 25.65 3.44
C ASN A 255 -22.06 25.72 2.82
N ALA A 256 -22.93 24.74 3.06
CA ALA A 256 -24.27 24.69 2.47
C ALA A 256 -25.29 25.54 3.28
N ALA A 257 -24.97 26.82 3.50
CA ALA A 257 -25.89 27.76 4.13
C ALA A 257 -27.15 27.95 3.27
N TYR A 258 -28.33 27.99 3.90
CA TYR A 258 -29.64 28.12 3.26
C TYR A 258 -30.07 26.94 2.37
N TYR A 259 -29.39 25.80 2.46
CA TYR A 259 -29.81 24.55 1.82
C TYR A 259 -30.84 23.83 2.68
N SER A 260 -31.63 22.92 2.08
CA SER A 260 -32.47 21.99 2.84
C SER A 260 -31.67 20.78 3.33
N THR A 261 -32.18 20.07 4.35
CA THR A 261 -31.60 18.79 4.79
C THR A 261 -31.56 17.76 3.65
N ASP A 262 -32.54 17.78 2.74
CA ASP A 262 -32.56 16.90 1.57
C ASP A 262 -31.42 17.20 0.58
N ASP A 263 -31.00 18.46 0.47
CA ASP A 263 -29.84 18.82 -0.34
C ASP A 263 -28.54 18.31 0.28
N ILE A 264 -28.40 18.40 1.61
CA ILE A 264 -27.28 17.81 2.36
C ILE A 264 -27.23 16.29 2.15
N ILE A 265 -28.39 15.62 2.25
CA ILE A 265 -28.52 14.18 1.96
C ILE A 265 -28.07 13.87 0.53
N ARG A 266 -28.43 14.72 -0.44
CA ARG A 266 -28.02 14.55 -1.84
C ARG A 266 -26.50 14.68 -2.03
N ILE A 267 -25.85 15.61 -1.32
CA ILE A 267 -24.38 15.75 -1.29
C ILE A 267 -23.74 14.47 -0.75
N HIS A 268 -24.21 13.98 0.42
CA HIS A 268 -23.70 12.75 1.02
C HIS A 268 -23.93 11.52 0.13
N LYS A 269 -25.12 11.39 -0.48
CA LYS A 269 -25.44 10.30 -1.42
C LYS A 269 -24.51 10.29 -2.63
N ARG A 270 -24.13 11.46 -3.14
CA ARG A 270 -23.15 11.58 -4.22
C ARG A 270 -21.77 11.05 -3.80
N LEU A 271 -21.31 11.40 -2.60
CA LEU A 271 -20.08 10.84 -2.03
C LEU A 271 -20.16 9.31 -1.97
N CYS A 272 -21.22 8.76 -1.39
CA CYS A 272 -21.33 7.31 -1.21
C CYS A 272 -21.36 6.57 -2.53
N LYS A 273 -22.04 7.11 -3.55
CA LYS A 273 -22.03 6.54 -4.90
C LYS A 273 -20.62 6.54 -5.51
N GLN A 274 -19.82 7.59 -5.28
CA GLN A 274 -18.43 7.63 -5.75
C GLN A 274 -17.56 6.59 -5.04
N LEU A 275 -17.69 6.49 -3.71
CA LEU A 275 -16.91 5.55 -2.92
C LEU A 275 -17.26 4.10 -3.26
N SER A 276 -18.55 3.75 -3.29
CA SER A 276 -19.02 2.39 -3.58
C SER A 276 -18.74 1.99 -5.04
N SER A 277 -18.92 2.89 -6.01
CA SER A 277 -18.57 2.59 -7.41
C SER A 277 -17.07 2.29 -7.56
N THR A 278 -16.23 3.06 -6.85
CA THR A 278 -14.78 2.88 -6.89
C THR A 278 -14.36 1.60 -6.17
N SER A 279 -14.91 1.31 -4.98
CA SER A 279 -14.59 0.08 -4.25
C SER A 279 -15.06 -1.17 -5.01
N GLU A 280 -16.26 -1.13 -5.59
CA GLU A 280 -16.80 -2.21 -6.42
C GLU A 280 -15.93 -2.47 -7.66
N ALA A 281 -15.29 -1.44 -8.23
CA ALA A 281 -14.34 -1.59 -9.33
C ALA A 281 -13.11 -2.43 -8.94
N PHE A 282 -12.69 -2.38 -7.67
CA PHE A 282 -11.53 -3.12 -7.15
C PHE A 282 -11.89 -4.36 -6.33
N LYS A 283 -13.19 -4.63 -6.09
CA LYS A 283 -13.66 -5.72 -5.22
C LYS A 283 -12.99 -7.06 -5.52
N ILE A 284 -13.00 -7.47 -6.80
CA ILE A 284 -12.47 -8.78 -7.22
C ILE A 284 -10.98 -8.89 -6.90
N TRP A 285 -10.19 -7.88 -7.30
CA TRP A 285 -8.77 -7.85 -6.98
C TRP A 285 -8.53 -7.87 -5.48
N PHE A 286 -9.22 -7.01 -4.72
CA PHE A 286 -8.99 -6.88 -3.29
C PHE A 286 -9.25 -8.20 -2.55
N VAL A 287 -10.31 -8.93 -2.92
CA VAL A 287 -10.61 -10.27 -2.36
C VAL A 287 -9.54 -11.28 -2.74
N VAL A 288 -9.22 -11.40 -4.03
CA VAL A 288 -8.23 -12.38 -4.53
C VAL A 288 -6.85 -12.12 -3.94
N HIS A 289 -6.42 -10.86 -3.93
CA HIS A 289 -5.17 -10.39 -3.37
C HIS A 289 -5.10 -10.69 -1.87
N TRP A 290 -6.15 -10.35 -1.11
CA TRP A 290 -6.15 -10.53 0.34
C TRP A 290 -6.14 -12.01 0.75
N PHE A 291 -7.03 -12.83 0.19
CA PHE A 291 -7.08 -14.26 0.51
C PHE A 291 -5.82 -15.00 0.05
N GLY A 292 -5.34 -14.70 -1.16
CA GLY A 292 -4.12 -15.30 -1.69
C GLY A 292 -2.90 -14.93 -0.86
N LEU A 293 -2.71 -13.65 -0.56
CA LEU A 293 -1.56 -13.19 0.21
C LEU A 293 -1.60 -13.57 1.69
N ALA A 294 -2.79 -13.74 2.29
CA ALA A 294 -2.87 -14.26 3.67
C ALA A 294 -2.16 -15.62 3.79
N ILE A 295 -2.39 -16.52 2.82
CA ILE A 295 -1.75 -17.84 2.80
C ILE A 295 -0.24 -17.70 2.56
N VAL A 296 0.17 -16.81 1.66
CA VAL A 296 1.59 -16.53 1.37
C VAL A 296 2.33 -16.01 2.59
N VAL A 297 1.76 -15.05 3.31
CA VAL A 297 2.40 -14.48 4.50
C VAL A 297 2.57 -15.54 5.58
N VAL A 298 1.56 -16.39 5.79
CA VAL A 298 1.64 -17.50 6.76
C VAL A 298 2.75 -18.47 6.39
N PHE A 299 2.88 -18.80 5.10
CA PHE A 299 3.96 -19.63 4.58
C PHE A 299 5.34 -19.00 4.86
N TYR A 300 5.59 -17.76 4.43
CA TYR A 300 6.90 -17.13 4.63
C TYR A 300 7.25 -16.95 6.11
N VAL A 301 6.27 -16.61 6.96
CA VAL A 301 6.48 -16.55 8.41
C VAL A 301 6.84 -17.93 8.96
N SER A 302 6.16 -18.99 8.52
CA SER A 302 6.49 -20.35 8.95
C SER A 302 7.85 -20.85 8.47
N GLU A 303 8.33 -20.36 7.33
CA GLU A 303 9.63 -20.71 6.74
C GLU A 303 10.79 -19.97 7.42
N ILE A 304 10.56 -18.72 7.81
CA ILE A 304 11.56 -17.90 8.51
C ILE A 304 11.88 -18.44 9.91
N VAL A 305 10.87 -18.95 10.65
CA VAL A 305 11.05 -19.46 12.02
C VAL A 305 12.12 -20.56 12.15
N PRO A 306 12.14 -21.62 11.30
CA PRO A 306 13.21 -22.62 11.32
C PRO A 306 14.53 -22.08 10.75
N LEU A 307 14.52 -21.16 9.78
CA LEU A 307 15.74 -20.51 9.28
C LEU A 307 16.49 -19.76 10.39
N PHE A 308 15.77 -19.06 11.28
CA PHE A 308 16.37 -18.43 12.48
C PHE A 308 17.05 -19.41 13.43
N LYS A 309 16.64 -20.70 13.44
CA LYS A 309 17.20 -21.71 14.34
C LYS A 309 18.39 -22.47 13.75
N TYR A 310 18.48 -22.56 12.42
CA TYR A 310 19.34 -23.54 11.77
C TYR A 310 20.13 -23.04 10.55
N ALA A 311 20.01 -21.77 10.13
CA ALA A 311 20.69 -21.30 8.91
C ALA A 311 22.17 -20.92 9.15
N PRO A 312 23.14 -21.60 8.50
CA PRO A 312 24.52 -21.14 8.41
C PRO A 312 24.75 -20.16 7.24
N ASP A 313 23.80 -20.04 6.29
CA ASP A 313 23.94 -19.23 5.07
C ASP A 313 23.13 -17.93 5.15
N TRP A 314 23.86 -16.81 5.24
CA TRP A 314 23.29 -15.46 5.35
C TRP A 314 22.56 -15.01 4.07
N VAL A 315 22.86 -15.58 2.91
CA VAL A 315 22.24 -15.22 1.63
C VAL A 315 20.77 -15.64 1.61
N ILE A 316 20.50 -16.92 1.90
CA ILE A 316 19.15 -17.50 1.94
C ILE A 316 18.29 -16.83 3.02
N PHE A 317 18.92 -16.50 4.16
CA PHE A 317 18.24 -15.78 5.24
C PHE A 317 17.80 -14.38 4.80
N TYR A 318 18.67 -13.60 4.16
CA TYR A 318 18.35 -12.25 3.71
C TYR A 318 17.24 -12.24 2.67
N GLU A 319 17.31 -13.15 1.69
CA GLU A 319 16.30 -13.33 0.65
C GLU A 319 14.92 -13.63 1.27
N SER A 320 14.86 -14.63 2.15
CA SER A 320 13.61 -15.04 2.82
C SER A 320 13.01 -13.90 3.64
N VAL A 321 13.84 -13.13 4.36
CA VAL A 321 13.40 -11.97 5.13
C VAL A 321 12.87 -10.87 4.23
N LEU A 322 13.55 -10.56 3.14
CA LEU A 322 13.12 -9.53 2.19
C LEU A 322 11.77 -9.90 1.56
N ASP A 323 11.63 -11.13 1.09
CA ASP A 323 10.37 -11.65 0.54
C ASP A 323 9.24 -11.52 1.56
N CYS A 324 9.48 -11.95 2.79
CA CYS A 324 8.49 -11.83 3.86
C CYS A 324 8.10 -10.37 4.12
N LEU A 325 9.06 -9.44 4.12
CA LEU A 325 8.79 -8.01 4.30
C LEU A 325 7.95 -7.44 3.16
N ILE A 326 8.25 -7.83 1.91
CA ILE A 326 7.47 -7.41 0.73
C ILE A 326 6.05 -7.96 0.81
N PHE A 327 5.89 -9.27 1.03
CA PHE A 327 4.57 -9.90 1.12
C PHE A 327 3.75 -9.38 2.29
N LEU A 328 4.37 -9.10 3.44
CA LEU A 328 3.70 -8.45 4.55
C LEU A 328 3.26 -7.02 4.18
N TYR A 329 4.11 -6.25 3.52
CA TYR A 329 3.75 -4.90 3.07
C TYR A 329 2.58 -4.92 2.08
N VAL A 330 2.65 -5.76 1.03
CA VAL A 330 1.58 -5.84 0.03
C VAL A 330 0.29 -6.41 0.60
N PHE A 331 0.34 -7.22 1.67
CA PHE A 331 -0.86 -7.65 2.38
C PHE A 331 -1.47 -6.52 3.25
N VAL A 332 -0.64 -5.85 4.07
CA VAL A 332 -1.10 -4.88 5.06
C VAL A 332 -1.47 -3.54 4.43
N TYR A 333 -0.67 -3.04 3.50
CA TYR A 333 -0.79 -1.67 3.00
C TYR A 333 -2.10 -1.39 2.25
N PRO A 334 -2.56 -2.23 1.29
CA PRO A 334 -3.88 -2.08 0.68
C PRO A 334 -5.02 -2.15 1.71
N SER A 335 -4.92 -3.04 2.69
CA SER A 335 -5.91 -3.18 3.77
C SER A 335 -6.01 -1.92 4.62
N TYR A 336 -4.86 -1.33 4.97
CA TYR A 336 -4.78 -0.03 5.64
C TYR A 336 -5.38 1.09 4.78
N CYS A 337 -5.03 1.15 3.49
CA CYS A 337 -5.56 2.14 2.55
C CYS A 337 -7.08 2.09 2.46
N ALA A 338 -7.67 0.91 2.29
CA ALA A 338 -9.11 0.69 2.27
C ALA A 338 -9.76 1.15 3.59
N SER A 339 -9.23 0.72 4.74
CA SER A 339 -9.74 1.11 6.05
C SER A 339 -9.66 2.62 6.29
N SER A 340 -8.59 3.27 5.83
CA SER A 340 -8.39 4.71 6.01
C SER A 340 -9.47 5.57 5.34
N VAL A 341 -10.10 5.07 4.26
CA VAL A 341 -11.24 5.75 3.61
C VAL A 341 -12.45 5.72 4.53
N THR A 342 -12.82 4.54 5.06
CA THR A 342 -13.94 4.39 5.98
C THR A 342 -13.73 5.18 7.27
N VAL A 343 -12.53 5.14 7.85
CA VAL A 343 -12.17 5.96 9.02
C VAL A 343 -12.36 7.44 8.73
N ARG A 344 -11.99 7.91 7.52
CA ARG A 344 -12.20 9.32 7.13
C ARG A 344 -13.68 9.68 7.01
N CYS A 345 -14.53 8.78 6.50
CA CYS A 345 -15.99 8.96 6.49
C CYS A 345 -16.56 9.08 7.91
N ASN A 346 -16.18 8.15 8.79
CA ASN A 346 -16.63 8.18 10.19
C ASN A 346 -16.15 9.44 10.92
N LYS A 347 -14.91 9.87 10.66
CA LYS A 347 -14.38 11.12 11.20
C LYS A 347 -15.19 12.33 10.73
N MET A 348 -15.54 12.42 9.45
CA MET A 348 -16.41 13.50 8.95
C MET A 348 -17.74 13.56 9.71
N LEU A 349 -18.42 12.42 9.90
CA LEU A 349 -19.68 12.39 10.64
C LEU A 349 -19.51 12.76 12.12
N LYS A 350 -18.39 12.35 12.74
CA LYS A 350 -18.05 12.74 14.11
C LYS A 350 -17.80 14.25 14.21
N ASP A 351 -17.04 14.82 13.29
CA ASP A 351 -16.72 16.24 13.25
C ASP A 351 -18.01 17.08 13.08
N LEU A 352 -18.92 16.67 12.18
CA LEU A 352 -20.24 17.31 12.02
C LEU A 352 -21.09 17.25 13.31
N ASN A 353 -21.04 16.13 14.04
CA ASN A 353 -21.78 16.00 15.30
C ASN A 353 -21.22 16.89 16.42
N MET A 354 -19.90 17.06 16.46
CA MET A 354 -19.19 17.86 17.47
C MET A 354 -19.18 19.35 17.15
N THR A 355 -19.59 19.74 15.94
CA THR A 355 -19.69 21.15 15.56
C THR A 355 -20.68 21.88 16.47
N THR A 356 -20.25 23.00 17.04
CA THR A 356 -21.08 23.84 17.93
C THR A 356 -21.91 24.85 17.15
N ASP A 357 -22.90 25.45 17.81
CA ASP A 357 -23.91 26.29 17.14
C ASP A 357 -23.30 27.57 16.54
N ASP A 358 -22.25 28.11 17.17
CA ASP A 358 -21.45 29.25 16.72
C ASP A 358 -20.53 28.94 15.53
N GLU A 359 -20.18 27.66 15.32
CA GLU A 359 -19.34 27.23 14.21
C GLU A 359 -20.14 26.99 12.91
N TRP A 360 -21.47 26.97 12.98
CA TRP A 360 -22.32 26.84 11.79
C TRP A 360 -22.50 28.19 11.11
N GLN A 361 -22.49 28.18 9.77
CA GLN A 361 -22.88 29.36 9.01
C GLN A 361 -24.35 29.68 9.28
N THR A 362 -24.68 30.98 9.33
CA THR A 362 -26.05 31.44 9.50
C THR A 362 -26.96 30.83 8.44
N GLY A 363 -28.11 30.29 8.85
CA GLY A 363 -29.06 29.63 7.95
C GLY A 363 -28.69 28.20 7.54
N HIS A 364 -27.66 27.60 8.13
CA HIS A 364 -27.30 26.21 7.83
C HIS A 364 -28.33 25.22 8.44
N PRO A 365 -28.88 24.26 7.66
CA PRO A 365 -29.97 23.39 8.12
C PRO A 365 -29.56 22.48 9.29
N LEU A 366 -28.30 22.05 9.34
CA LEU A 366 -27.79 21.20 10.43
C LEU A 366 -27.44 21.97 11.71
N CYS A 367 -27.59 23.30 11.74
CA CYS A 367 -27.50 24.06 12.99
C CYS A 367 -28.63 23.64 13.95
N ASN A 368 -29.79 23.23 13.43
CA ASN A 368 -30.83 22.63 14.23
C ASN A 368 -30.44 21.18 14.59
N ARG A 369 -30.26 20.91 15.90
CA ARG A 369 -29.83 19.61 16.42
C ARG A 369 -30.75 18.45 16.01
N SER A 370 -32.06 18.68 15.83
CA SER A 370 -32.98 17.65 15.35
C SER A 370 -32.70 17.22 13.90
N GLN A 371 -32.38 18.19 13.03
CA GLN A 371 -32.04 17.95 11.62
C GLN A 371 -30.66 17.28 11.50
N LEU A 372 -29.70 17.71 12.32
CA LEU A 372 -28.39 17.06 12.42
C LEU A 372 -28.52 15.60 12.86
N ALA A 373 -29.33 15.32 13.89
CA ALA A 373 -29.56 13.96 14.37
C ALA A 373 -30.17 13.08 13.28
N LEU A 374 -31.17 13.58 12.54
CA LEU A 374 -31.80 12.86 11.43
C LEU A 374 -30.79 12.58 10.30
N PHE A 375 -29.99 13.57 9.92
CA PHE A 375 -28.93 13.38 8.92
C PHE A 375 -27.89 12.36 9.38
N LEU A 376 -27.43 12.42 10.63
CA LEU A 376 -26.44 11.48 11.17
C LEU A 376 -26.99 10.06 11.25
N GLN A 377 -28.28 9.90 11.61
CA GLN A 377 -28.95 8.61 11.60
C GLN A 377 -28.99 8.04 10.18
N TYR A 378 -29.43 8.83 9.19
CA TYR A 378 -29.38 8.46 7.78
C TYR A 378 -27.96 8.07 7.33
N ALA A 379 -26.96 8.91 7.60
CA ALA A 379 -25.60 8.69 7.14
C ALA A 379 -24.99 7.41 7.74
N ARG A 380 -25.27 7.13 9.02
CA ARG A 380 -24.88 5.87 9.68
C ARG A 380 -25.56 4.67 9.04
N PHE A 381 -26.85 4.72 8.73
CA PHE A 381 -27.54 3.62 8.04
C PHE A 381 -26.98 3.36 6.63
N THR A 382 -26.60 4.41 5.90
CA THR A 382 -25.99 4.24 4.57
C THR A 382 -24.57 3.68 4.61
N ASN A 383 -23.90 3.73 5.77
CA ASN A 383 -22.65 3.00 6.01
C ASN A 383 -21.57 3.26 4.94
N CYS A 384 -21.42 4.53 4.60
CA CYS A 384 -20.56 5.03 3.54
C CYS A 384 -19.07 4.79 3.84
N GLY A 385 -18.35 4.10 2.96
CA GLY A 385 -16.93 3.79 3.16
C GLY A 385 -16.34 2.96 2.02
N PHE A 386 -15.20 2.30 2.27
CA PHE A 386 -14.68 1.29 1.35
C PHE A 386 -15.39 -0.04 1.61
N GLN A 387 -16.16 -0.50 0.62
CA GLN A 387 -16.99 -1.70 0.70
C GLN A 387 -16.52 -2.79 -0.25
N VAL A 388 -16.51 -4.03 0.23
CA VAL A 388 -16.21 -5.24 -0.56
C VAL A 388 -17.38 -6.20 -0.34
N GLY A 389 -18.33 -6.21 -1.28
CA GLY A 389 -19.63 -6.83 -1.03
C GLY A 389 -20.36 -6.06 0.08
N ASP A 390 -20.94 -6.77 1.04
CA ASP A 390 -21.63 -6.16 2.19
C ASP A 390 -20.70 -5.83 3.35
N LEU A 391 -19.40 -6.16 3.24
CA LEU A 391 -18.40 -5.92 4.27
C LEU A 391 -17.79 -4.53 4.13
N ILE A 392 -17.82 -3.78 5.24
CA ILE A 392 -17.17 -2.47 5.35
C ILE A 392 -15.82 -2.65 6.03
N PHE A 393 -14.78 -2.16 5.39
CA PHE A 393 -13.43 -2.20 5.94
C PHE A 393 -13.26 -1.05 6.94
N GLY A 394 -13.60 -1.29 8.21
CA GLY A 394 -13.64 -0.26 9.27
C GLY A 394 -12.36 -0.10 10.10
N SER A 395 -11.61 -1.19 10.35
CA SER A 395 -10.42 -1.17 11.20
C SER A 395 -9.29 -2.01 10.60
N SER A 396 -8.11 -1.41 10.42
CA SER A 396 -6.89 -2.13 10.02
C SER A 396 -6.41 -3.12 11.09
N PHE A 397 -6.73 -2.88 12.37
CA PHE A 397 -6.33 -3.75 13.48
C PHE A 397 -7.06 -5.09 13.49
N ALA A 398 -8.32 -5.12 13.03
CA ALA A 398 -9.06 -6.37 12.92
C ALA A 398 -8.33 -7.33 11.95
N TRP A 399 -7.86 -6.80 10.83
CA TRP A 399 -7.17 -7.58 9.79
C TRP A 399 -5.76 -8.00 10.19
N LEU A 400 -5.03 -7.13 10.87
CA LEU A 400 -3.72 -7.49 11.43
C LEU A 400 -3.88 -8.59 12.50
N SER A 401 -4.91 -8.50 13.34
CA SER A 401 -5.24 -9.54 14.32
C SER A 401 -5.61 -10.87 13.64
N THR A 402 -6.42 -10.83 12.58
CA THR A 402 -6.72 -12.02 11.77
C THR A 402 -5.45 -12.62 11.17
N LEU A 403 -4.56 -11.81 10.60
CA LEU A 403 -3.28 -12.29 10.08
C LEU A 403 -2.45 -12.95 11.17
N ILE A 404 -2.28 -12.30 12.33
CA ILE A 404 -1.53 -12.85 13.46
C ILE A 404 -2.13 -14.18 13.93
N ALA A 405 -3.46 -14.28 14.00
CA ALA A 405 -4.15 -15.51 14.35
C ALA A 405 -3.92 -16.62 13.32
N ILE A 406 -3.98 -16.33 12.02
CA ILE A 406 -3.71 -17.31 10.97
C ILE A 406 -2.23 -17.72 10.99
N CYS A 407 -1.30 -16.78 11.17
CA CYS A 407 0.13 -17.09 11.31
C CYS A 407 0.40 -17.96 12.55
N GLY A 408 -0.22 -17.66 13.69
CA GLY A 408 -0.12 -18.47 14.91
C GLY A 408 -0.68 -19.88 14.75
N LEU A 409 -1.77 -20.05 13.99
CA LEU A 409 -2.28 -21.37 13.60
C LEU A 409 -1.30 -22.08 12.66
N GLY A 410 -0.79 -21.40 11.63
CA GLY A 410 0.18 -21.95 10.69
C GLY A 410 1.44 -22.49 11.37
N ILE A 411 2.04 -21.70 12.29
CA ILE A 411 3.20 -22.11 13.08
C ILE A 411 2.91 -23.32 13.98
N LYS A 412 1.65 -23.51 14.41
CA LYS A 412 1.27 -24.67 15.24
C LYS A 412 1.08 -25.95 14.43
N PHE A 413 0.73 -25.83 13.14
CA PHE A 413 0.48 -26.96 12.24
C PHE A 413 1.71 -27.38 11.43
N LEU A 414 2.76 -26.56 11.39
CA LEU A 414 4.10 -26.88 10.92
C LEU A 414 4.99 -27.30 12.09
#